data_AF-A0A382X4M9-F1
#
_entry.id   AF-A0A382X4M9-F1
#
_cell.length_a   1.000
_cell.length_b   1.000
_cell.length_c   1.000
_cell.angle_alpha   90.00
_cell.angle_beta   90.00
_cell.angle_gamma   90.00
#
_symmetry.space_group_name_H-M   'P 1'
#
loop_
_entity.id
_entity.type
_entity.pdbx_description
1 polymer ?
#
loop_
_entity_poly.entity_id
_entity_poly.type
_entity_poly.pdbx_seq_one_letter_code
_entity_poly.pdbx_strand_id
1 'polypeptide(L)'
;THGTINLTVKVTDNGGSANGGIDTVSTSFKVTVNPIVPDDFKPTQTNIGGIIQGTPRLNGSAASNLDWIVSFDSKGKVVGSAPLVNLVDDVRFGVGSSNFILYGDDPTTSDIDEGMNPGEDFTLKIWDQSTNQILVQADGDGKQLKHSGWAGTNFIPITGYDNPDALFNFVYNTDPVIQQCNVTTLNEDQQYEFTLSDFQYSDEDDISNTNLAVIIDPGNNYSVTGNSITPTSNYSGSIQVAFRLDDGFSSSTVFNADINVLSVDDPPEVKN
;
A
#
# COMPACT_ATOMS: atom_id res chain seq x y z
N THR A 1 -20.10 -6.79 -11.52
CA THR A 1 -19.96 -7.49 -12.82
C THR A 1 -19.48 -6.51 -13.87
N HIS A 2 -18.27 -6.68 -14.38
CA HIS A 2 -17.74 -5.93 -15.53
C HIS A 2 -17.91 -6.75 -16.81
N GLY A 3 -17.79 -6.09 -17.95
CA GLY A 3 -17.91 -6.74 -19.26
C GLY A 3 -18.71 -5.90 -20.24
N THR A 4 -18.87 -6.45 -21.43
CA THR A 4 -19.68 -5.83 -22.47
C THR A 4 -20.99 -6.60 -22.59
N ILE A 5 -22.10 -5.87 -22.59
CA ILE A 5 -23.41 -6.38 -22.96
C ILE A 5 -23.97 -5.59 -24.14
N ASN A 6 -24.65 -6.28 -25.06
CA ASN A 6 -25.49 -5.63 -26.05
C ASN A 6 -26.90 -5.51 -25.47
N LEU A 7 -27.31 -4.29 -25.14
CA LEU A 7 -28.69 -4.01 -24.71
C LEU A 7 -29.54 -3.80 -25.96
N THR A 8 -30.63 -4.54 -26.07
CA THR A 8 -31.62 -4.36 -27.13
C THR A 8 -32.84 -3.67 -26.56
N VAL A 9 -33.13 -2.48 -27.06
CA VAL A 9 -34.36 -1.75 -26.74
C VAL A 9 -35.36 -2.00 -27.85
N LYS A 10 -36.50 -2.58 -27.47
CA LYS A 10 -37.66 -2.79 -28.34
C LYS A 10 -38.72 -1.78 -27.98
N VAL A 11 -39.23 -1.03 -28.96
CA VAL A 11 -40.39 -0.17 -28.82
C VAL A 11 -41.50 -0.76 -29.68
N THR A 12 -42.67 -0.98 -29.07
CA THR A 12 -43.88 -1.49 -29.75
C THR A 12 -44.97 -0.45 -29.58
N ASP A 13 -45.74 -0.17 -30.63
CA ASP A 13 -46.92 0.69 -30.55
C ASP A 13 -48.18 -0.12 -30.19
N ASN A 14 -49.37 0.38 -30.50
CA ASN A 14 -50.64 -0.25 -30.14
C ASN A 14 -51.14 -1.30 -31.15
N GLY A 15 -50.33 -1.77 -32.10
CA GLY A 15 -50.68 -2.91 -32.96
C GLY A 15 -51.30 -2.56 -34.31
N GLY A 16 -51.19 -1.30 -34.77
CA GLY A 16 -51.83 -0.84 -36.01
C GLY A 16 -50.93 -0.99 -37.24
N SER A 17 -51.19 -1.99 -38.10
CA SER A 17 -50.40 -2.24 -39.33
C SER A 17 -50.95 -1.58 -40.61
N ALA A 18 -52.00 -0.75 -40.52
CA ALA A 18 -52.60 -0.10 -41.68
C ALA A 18 -51.60 0.82 -42.41
N ASN A 19 -51.64 0.86 -43.74
CA ASN A 19 -50.75 1.63 -44.62
C ASN A 19 -49.24 1.33 -44.50
N GLY A 20 -48.86 0.11 -44.07
CA GLY A 20 -47.45 -0.29 -43.98
C GLY A 20 -46.74 0.15 -42.71
N GLY A 21 -47.51 0.43 -41.64
CA GLY A 21 -46.98 0.75 -40.32
C GLY A 21 -46.14 -0.39 -39.73
N ILE A 22 -45.02 -0.03 -39.09
CA ILE A 22 -44.13 -0.96 -38.40
C ILE A 22 -44.49 -0.94 -36.91
N ASP A 23 -45.16 -1.99 -36.46
CA ASP A 23 -45.66 -2.18 -35.09
C ASP A 23 -44.54 -2.30 -34.04
N THR A 24 -43.32 -2.59 -34.47
CA THR A 24 -42.19 -2.80 -33.57
C THR A 24 -40.89 -2.41 -34.22
N VAL A 25 -40.09 -1.61 -33.52
CA VAL A 25 -38.70 -1.36 -33.86
C VAL A 25 -37.80 -1.77 -32.69
N SER A 26 -36.65 -2.33 -33.01
CA SER A 26 -35.61 -2.60 -32.03
C SER A 26 -34.31 -1.92 -32.44
N THR A 27 -33.59 -1.41 -31.45
CA THR A 27 -32.21 -0.96 -31.62
C THR A 27 -31.33 -1.62 -30.57
N SER A 28 -30.10 -1.95 -30.93
CA SER A 28 -29.12 -2.50 -30.00
C SER A 28 -27.97 -1.52 -29.85
N PHE A 29 -27.55 -1.30 -28.61
CA PHE A 29 -26.33 -0.56 -28.31
C PHE A 29 -25.46 -1.35 -27.34
N LYS A 30 -24.15 -1.15 -27.50
CA LYS A 30 -23.13 -1.80 -26.70
C LYS A 30 -22.95 -1.00 -25.41
N VAL A 31 -23.11 -1.65 -24.26
CA VAL A 31 -22.74 -1.10 -22.95
C VAL A 31 -21.52 -1.84 -22.44
N THR A 32 -20.48 -1.09 -22.13
CA THR A 32 -19.28 -1.61 -21.47
C THR A 32 -19.31 -1.16 -20.02
N VAL A 33 -19.32 -2.11 -19.09
CA VAL A 33 -19.05 -1.88 -17.68
C VAL A 33 -17.58 -2.18 -17.46
N ASN A 34 -16.79 -1.16 -17.17
CA ASN A 34 -15.37 -1.34 -16.86
C ASN A 34 -15.22 -2.03 -15.49
N PRO A 35 -14.15 -2.80 -15.27
CA PRO A 35 -13.80 -3.24 -13.92
C PRO A 35 -13.71 -2.03 -12.99
N ILE A 36 -14.17 -2.21 -11.75
CA ILE A 36 -13.97 -1.22 -10.70
C ILE A 36 -12.50 -1.35 -10.32
N VAL A 37 -11.66 -0.53 -10.93
CA VAL A 37 -10.29 -0.31 -10.45
C VAL A 37 -10.39 0.78 -9.38
N PRO A 38 -9.66 0.72 -8.25
CA PRO A 38 -9.59 1.85 -7.34
C PRO A 38 -9.29 3.13 -8.12
N ASP A 39 -10.09 4.20 -7.90
CA ASP A 39 -9.98 5.43 -8.69
C ASP A 39 -8.58 6.05 -8.61
N ASP A 40 -7.86 5.76 -7.53
CA ASP A 40 -6.51 6.22 -7.25
C ASP A 40 -5.44 5.47 -8.04
N PHE A 41 -5.75 4.38 -8.75
CA PHE A 41 -4.78 3.59 -9.54
C PHE A 41 -4.64 4.11 -10.98
N LYS A 42 -4.70 5.44 -11.18
CA LYS A 42 -4.61 6.08 -12.50
C LYS A 42 -3.28 6.80 -12.65
N PRO A 43 -2.30 6.22 -13.36
CA PRO A 43 -1.05 6.91 -13.62
C PRO A 43 -1.25 8.07 -14.60
N THR A 44 -0.35 9.05 -14.53
CA THR A 44 -0.26 10.07 -15.59
C THR A 44 0.48 9.46 -16.77
N GLN A 45 -0.20 9.31 -17.90
CA GLN A 45 0.42 8.72 -19.09
C GLN A 45 1.29 9.75 -19.78
N THR A 46 2.59 9.46 -19.89
CA THR A 46 3.56 10.29 -20.60
C THR A 46 4.11 9.56 -21.83
N ASN A 47 4.93 10.25 -22.61
CA ASN A 47 5.66 9.66 -23.74
C ASN A 47 6.93 8.92 -23.33
N ILE A 48 7.22 8.81 -22.03
CA ILE A 48 8.36 8.10 -21.46
C ILE A 48 7.82 6.94 -20.62
N GLY A 49 8.41 5.76 -20.77
CA GLY A 49 8.04 4.62 -19.93
C GLY A 49 8.78 3.34 -20.28
N GLY A 50 8.64 2.36 -19.40
CA GLY A 50 9.17 1.01 -19.56
C GLY A 50 8.21 -0.03 -18.97
N ILE A 51 8.29 -1.26 -19.47
CA ILE A 51 7.39 -2.36 -19.05
C ILE A 51 8.06 -3.18 -17.95
N ILE A 52 7.27 -3.55 -16.95
CA ILE A 52 7.64 -4.53 -15.91
C ILE A 52 6.79 -5.78 -16.11
N GLN A 53 7.41 -6.96 -16.12
CA GLN A 53 6.75 -8.24 -16.31
C GLN A 53 6.88 -9.12 -15.07
N GLY A 54 5.89 -10.00 -14.87
CA GLY A 54 5.95 -10.98 -13.79
C GLY A 54 4.65 -11.74 -13.57
N THR A 55 4.73 -12.63 -12.59
CA THR A 55 3.70 -13.58 -12.19
C THR A 55 3.32 -13.30 -10.73
N PRO A 56 2.15 -12.72 -10.47
CA PRO A 56 1.72 -12.36 -9.12
C PRO A 56 1.20 -13.56 -8.34
N ARG A 57 1.46 -13.53 -7.04
CA ARG A 57 0.93 -14.46 -6.02
C ARG A 57 0.30 -13.69 -4.88
N LEU A 58 -0.87 -14.13 -4.41
CA LEU A 58 -1.51 -13.64 -3.20
C LEU A 58 -1.29 -14.71 -2.12
N ASN A 59 -0.45 -14.42 -1.12
CA ASN A 59 -0.02 -15.40 -0.11
C ASN A 59 0.45 -16.73 -0.71
N GLY A 60 1.29 -16.66 -1.75
CA GLY A 60 1.83 -17.82 -2.46
C GLY A 60 0.87 -18.49 -3.46
N SER A 61 -0.42 -18.13 -3.46
CA SER A 61 -1.43 -18.65 -4.40
C SER A 61 -1.50 -17.80 -5.66
N ALA A 62 -1.87 -18.38 -6.81
CA ALA A 62 -2.02 -17.60 -8.04
C ALA A 62 -3.10 -16.51 -7.89
N ALA A 63 -2.79 -15.30 -8.35
CA ALA A 63 -3.78 -14.23 -8.47
C ALA A 63 -4.81 -14.54 -9.58
N SER A 64 -5.89 -13.78 -9.63
CA SER A 64 -6.93 -13.87 -10.65
C SER A 64 -6.66 -12.90 -11.79
N ASN A 65 -7.10 -13.23 -13.02
CA ASN A 65 -7.08 -12.28 -14.13
C ASN A 65 -8.10 -11.12 -13.99
N LEU A 66 -8.84 -11.10 -12.89
CA LEU A 66 -9.72 -10.00 -12.51
C LEU A 66 -9.03 -8.99 -11.58
N ASP A 67 -7.86 -9.34 -11.04
CA ASP A 67 -7.08 -8.48 -10.16
C ASP A 67 -6.33 -7.40 -10.97
N TRP A 68 -5.84 -6.38 -10.28
CA TRP A 68 -5.21 -5.23 -10.89
C TRP A 68 -3.90 -4.88 -10.20
N ILE A 69 -2.80 -4.81 -10.96
CA ILE A 69 -1.51 -4.41 -10.42
C ILE A 69 -1.30 -2.90 -10.57
N VAL A 70 -0.61 -2.30 -9.60
CA VAL A 70 -0.25 -0.89 -9.57
C VAL A 70 1.17 -0.72 -9.05
N SER A 71 1.85 0.32 -9.52
CA SER A 71 3.15 0.74 -9.03
C SER A 71 3.14 2.17 -8.55
N PHE A 72 3.91 2.42 -7.49
CA PHE A 72 4.12 3.74 -6.91
C PHE A 72 5.61 4.08 -6.92
N ASP A 73 5.96 5.32 -7.20
CA ASP A 73 7.32 5.83 -7.03
C ASP A 73 7.69 5.97 -5.53
N SER A 74 8.88 6.50 -5.28
CA SER A 74 9.40 6.76 -3.93
C SER A 74 8.60 7.78 -3.10
N LYS A 75 7.79 8.63 -3.74
CA LYS A 75 6.96 9.65 -3.07
C LYS A 75 5.49 9.24 -2.97
N GLY A 76 5.11 8.07 -3.49
CA GLY A 76 3.75 7.54 -3.46
C GLY A 76 2.87 7.98 -4.64
N LYS A 77 3.45 8.54 -5.71
CA LYS A 77 2.75 8.81 -6.97
C LYS A 77 2.52 7.50 -7.72
N VAL A 78 1.31 7.29 -8.24
CA VAL A 78 1.03 6.15 -9.13
C VAL A 78 1.70 6.38 -10.48
N VAL A 79 2.61 5.48 -10.82
CA VAL A 79 3.42 5.56 -12.05
C VAL A 79 3.03 4.51 -13.08
N GLY A 80 2.29 3.47 -12.69
CA GLY A 80 1.82 2.44 -13.60
C GLY A 80 0.67 1.65 -13.00
N SER A 81 -0.27 1.20 -13.84
CA SER A 81 -1.29 0.24 -13.44
C SER A 81 -1.78 -0.58 -14.63
N ALA A 82 -2.17 -1.83 -14.38
CA ALA A 82 -2.62 -2.73 -15.44
C ALA A 82 -3.52 -3.88 -14.92
N PRO A 83 -4.45 -4.39 -15.75
CA PRO A 83 -5.13 -5.63 -15.46
C PRO A 83 -4.14 -6.80 -15.50
N LEU A 84 -4.43 -7.85 -14.75
CA LEU A 84 -3.77 -9.14 -14.96
C LEU A 84 -4.34 -9.89 -16.17
N VAL A 85 -3.56 -10.79 -16.74
CA VAL A 85 -3.99 -11.61 -17.89
C VAL A 85 -3.66 -13.08 -17.69
N ASN A 86 -4.55 -13.95 -18.15
CA ASN A 86 -4.24 -15.37 -18.30
C ASN A 86 -3.29 -15.55 -19.48
N LEU A 87 -2.16 -16.20 -19.27
CA LEU A 87 -1.22 -16.54 -20.33
C LEU A 87 -0.48 -17.82 -19.97
N VAL A 88 -0.59 -18.84 -20.82
CA VAL A 88 0.14 -20.13 -20.71
C VAL A 88 0.17 -20.65 -19.26
N ASP A 89 -0.92 -21.31 -18.86
CA ASP A 89 -1.08 -22.00 -17.57
C ASP A 89 -1.00 -21.13 -16.29
N ASP A 90 -0.84 -19.81 -16.40
CA ASP A 90 -0.75 -18.91 -15.24
C ASP A 90 -1.35 -17.52 -15.52
N VAL A 91 -1.37 -16.69 -14.47
CA VAL A 91 -1.78 -15.28 -14.48
C VAL A 91 -0.56 -14.38 -14.40
N ARG A 92 -0.53 -13.31 -15.19
CA ARG A 92 0.67 -12.48 -15.41
C ARG A 92 0.33 -11.00 -15.57
N PHE A 93 1.32 -10.14 -15.36
CA PHE A 93 1.30 -8.73 -15.73
C PHE A 93 2.46 -8.39 -16.69
N GLY A 94 2.35 -7.24 -17.37
CA GLY A 94 3.42 -6.77 -18.28
C GLY A 94 3.48 -7.47 -19.63
N VAL A 95 2.55 -8.39 -19.90
CA VAL A 95 2.48 -9.20 -21.12
C VAL A 95 1.11 -9.10 -21.78
N GLY A 96 1.05 -9.38 -23.08
CA GLY A 96 -0.21 -9.39 -23.83
C GLY A 96 -1.00 -8.10 -23.65
N SER A 97 -2.27 -8.20 -23.27
CA SER A 97 -3.13 -7.04 -23.01
C SER A 97 -2.96 -6.40 -21.63
N SER A 98 -2.15 -6.98 -20.73
CA SER A 98 -1.83 -6.34 -19.44
C SER A 98 -0.97 -5.10 -19.68
N ASN A 99 0.12 -5.26 -20.42
CA ASN A 99 1.01 -4.17 -20.84
C ASN A 99 1.33 -3.17 -19.70
N PHE A 100 1.79 -3.69 -18.56
CA PHE A 100 2.08 -2.93 -17.35
C PHE A 100 3.29 -1.99 -17.54
N ILE A 101 2.97 -0.77 -17.95
CA ILE A 101 3.92 0.32 -18.17
C ILE A 101 4.05 1.13 -16.89
N LEU A 102 5.29 1.41 -16.49
CA LEU A 102 5.64 2.44 -15.53
C LEU A 102 6.08 3.69 -16.33
N TYR A 103 5.24 4.71 -16.30
CA TYR A 103 5.47 5.99 -16.96
C TYR A 103 6.54 6.80 -16.24
N GLY A 104 7.33 7.50 -17.04
CA GLY A 104 8.37 8.40 -16.56
C GLY A 104 7.89 9.84 -16.50
N ASP A 105 8.62 10.66 -15.78
CA ASP A 105 8.39 12.09 -15.69
C ASP A 105 8.62 12.77 -17.06
N ASP A 106 7.70 13.65 -17.48
CA ASP A 106 7.80 14.36 -18.76
C ASP A 106 8.32 15.79 -18.51
N PRO A 107 9.54 16.14 -18.96
CA PRO A 107 10.10 17.47 -18.70
C PRO A 107 9.40 18.60 -19.46
N THR A 108 8.41 18.29 -20.30
CA THR A 108 7.67 19.26 -21.11
C THR A 108 6.32 19.64 -20.51
N THR A 109 5.85 18.93 -19.49
CA THR A 109 4.62 19.23 -18.76
C THR A 109 4.89 20.13 -17.56
N SER A 110 3.82 20.67 -16.99
CA SER A 110 3.91 21.62 -15.86
C SER A 110 3.82 20.96 -14.49
N ASP A 111 3.42 19.67 -14.43
CA ASP A 111 3.44 18.99 -13.15
C ASP A 111 4.90 18.64 -12.84
N ILE A 112 5.16 18.40 -11.55
CA ILE A 112 6.53 18.23 -11.02
C ILE A 112 6.87 16.74 -10.89
N ASP A 113 5.86 15.88 -11.03
CA ASP A 113 5.93 14.47 -10.68
C ASP A 113 4.76 13.71 -11.32
N GLU A 114 4.85 13.52 -12.63
CA GLU A 114 3.93 12.73 -13.44
C GLU A 114 4.25 11.23 -13.33
N GLY A 115 5.54 10.91 -13.14
CA GLY A 115 6.05 9.56 -13.21
C GLY A 115 7.46 9.39 -12.67
N MET A 116 8.04 8.23 -12.95
CA MET A 116 9.36 7.85 -12.47
C MET A 116 10.49 8.70 -13.05
N ASN A 117 11.52 8.94 -12.23
CA ASN A 117 12.81 9.48 -12.63
C ASN A 117 13.93 8.42 -12.59
N PRO A 118 15.01 8.58 -13.39
CA PRO A 118 16.16 7.68 -13.32
C PRO A 118 16.77 7.63 -11.91
N GLY A 119 16.89 6.42 -11.35
CA GLY A 119 17.44 6.18 -10.02
C GLY A 119 16.43 6.22 -8.88
N GLU A 120 15.15 6.52 -9.16
CA GLU A 120 14.09 6.32 -8.17
C GLU A 120 13.75 4.84 -8.01
N ASP A 121 13.41 4.48 -6.78
CA ASP A 121 12.81 3.20 -6.46
C ASP A 121 11.29 3.24 -6.69
N PHE A 122 10.71 2.08 -6.95
CA PHE A 122 9.27 1.89 -7.00
C PHE A 122 8.82 0.71 -6.12
N THR A 123 7.56 0.74 -5.72
CA THR A 123 6.89 -0.36 -5.02
C THR A 123 5.73 -0.88 -5.85
N LEU A 124 5.26 -2.09 -5.53
CA LEU A 124 4.13 -2.71 -6.19
C LEU A 124 3.03 -3.04 -5.16
N LYS A 125 1.78 -2.86 -5.59
CA LYS A 125 0.59 -3.37 -4.90
C LYS A 125 -0.32 -4.06 -5.90
N ILE A 126 -1.21 -4.89 -5.39
CA ILE A 126 -2.25 -5.54 -6.19
C ILE A 126 -3.60 -5.33 -5.52
N TRP A 127 -4.61 -4.99 -6.30
CA TRP A 127 -5.99 -5.03 -5.84
C TRP A 127 -6.60 -6.38 -6.19
N ASP A 128 -7.01 -7.12 -5.17
CA ASP A 128 -7.74 -8.38 -5.30
C ASP A 128 -9.23 -8.09 -5.47
N GLN A 129 -9.76 -8.45 -6.63
CA GLN A 129 -11.15 -8.19 -6.98
C GLN A 129 -12.12 -8.95 -6.08
N SER A 130 -11.75 -10.16 -5.65
CA SER A 130 -12.63 -11.09 -4.95
C SER A 130 -12.94 -10.66 -3.52
N THR A 131 -11.95 -10.06 -2.85
CA THR A 131 -12.03 -9.56 -1.47
C THR A 131 -12.18 -8.04 -1.41
N ASN A 132 -11.94 -7.34 -2.52
CA ASN A 132 -11.84 -5.88 -2.59
C ASN A 132 -10.76 -5.32 -1.65
N GLN A 133 -9.66 -6.05 -1.48
CA GLN A 133 -8.51 -5.66 -0.68
C GLN A 133 -7.35 -5.19 -1.58
N ILE A 134 -6.50 -4.31 -1.03
CA ILE A 134 -5.22 -3.94 -1.65
C ILE A 134 -4.13 -4.66 -0.86
N LEU A 135 -3.36 -5.52 -1.54
CA LEU A 135 -2.25 -6.25 -0.98
C LEU A 135 -0.93 -5.59 -1.41
N VAL A 136 0.05 -5.65 -0.52
CA VAL A 136 1.38 -5.04 -0.68
C VAL A 136 2.40 -6.11 -1.03
N GLN A 137 3.39 -5.77 -1.87
CA GLN A 137 4.44 -6.74 -2.19
C GLN A 137 5.39 -6.91 -1.01
N ALA A 138 5.63 -8.18 -0.64
CA ALA A 138 6.57 -8.54 0.41
C ALA A 138 7.60 -9.58 -0.06
N ASP A 139 8.75 -9.62 0.62
CA ASP A 139 9.70 -10.72 0.51
C ASP A 139 9.23 -11.97 1.29
N GLY A 140 10.09 -13.00 1.34
CA GLY A 140 9.77 -14.25 2.03
C GLY A 140 9.67 -14.13 3.56
N ASP A 141 10.18 -13.04 4.15
CA ASP A 141 10.11 -12.74 5.58
C ASP A 141 8.98 -11.73 5.90
N GLY A 142 8.15 -11.39 4.91
CA GLY A 142 7.06 -10.44 5.07
C GLY A 142 7.55 -8.99 5.20
N LYS A 143 8.69 -8.62 4.58
CA LYS A 143 9.16 -7.22 4.56
C LYS A 143 8.88 -6.56 3.23
N GLN A 144 8.65 -5.25 3.26
CA GLN A 144 8.37 -4.47 2.05
C GLN A 144 9.53 -4.53 1.06
N LEU A 145 9.20 -4.85 -0.20
CA LEU A 145 10.16 -4.81 -1.30
C LEU A 145 10.12 -3.46 -2.01
N LYS A 146 11.30 -2.90 -2.25
CA LYS A 146 11.54 -1.76 -3.15
C LYS A 146 12.32 -2.25 -4.36
N HIS A 147 11.92 -1.80 -5.53
CA HIS A 147 12.52 -2.14 -6.81
C HIS A 147 13.26 -0.94 -7.35
N SER A 148 14.49 -1.15 -7.82
CA SER A 148 15.34 -0.09 -8.37
C SER A 148 15.61 -0.33 -9.85
N GLY A 149 16.27 0.61 -10.51
CA GLY A 149 16.70 0.44 -11.90
C GLY A 149 15.58 0.66 -12.92
N TRP A 150 14.56 1.43 -12.57
CA TRP A 150 13.61 1.93 -13.56
C TRP A 150 14.35 2.69 -14.67
N ALA A 151 13.91 2.49 -15.91
CA ALA A 151 14.42 3.20 -17.07
C ALA A 151 13.30 3.42 -18.11
N GLY A 152 13.29 4.60 -18.72
CA GLY A 152 12.49 4.86 -19.91
C GLY A 152 13.05 4.12 -21.12
N THR A 153 12.48 2.96 -21.44
CA THR A 153 12.96 2.06 -22.50
C THR A 153 12.16 2.20 -23.80
N ASN A 154 11.44 3.30 -24.00
CA ASN A 154 10.49 3.46 -25.11
C ASN A 154 9.44 2.34 -25.13
N PHE A 155 8.87 2.02 -23.97
CA PHE A 155 7.76 1.08 -23.81
C PHE A 155 8.08 -0.38 -24.18
N ILE A 156 9.34 -0.81 -24.01
CA ILE A 156 9.70 -2.24 -24.01
C ILE A 156 10.02 -2.71 -22.59
N PRO A 157 10.13 -4.02 -22.32
CA PRO A 157 10.51 -4.51 -21.00
C PRO A 157 11.84 -3.92 -20.50
N ILE A 158 11.87 -3.50 -19.24
CA ILE A 158 13.07 -2.99 -18.57
C ILE A 158 13.97 -4.19 -18.24
N THR A 159 15.27 -4.08 -18.55
CA THR A 159 16.26 -5.12 -18.22
C THR A 159 16.22 -5.47 -16.74
N GLY A 160 16.04 -6.75 -16.41
CA GLY A 160 15.88 -7.21 -15.02
C GLY A 160 14.42 -7.35 -14.58
N TYR A 161 13.49 -6.79 -15.34
CA TYR A 161 12.04 -6.92 -15.19
C TYR A 161 11.37 -7.47 -16.46
N ASP A 162 12.15 -8.12 -17.32
CA ASP A 162 11.78 -8.68 -18.62
C ASP A 162 11.47 -10.19 -18.57
N ASN A 163 11.38 -10.75 -17.37
CA ASN A 163 11.03 -12.16 -17.16
C ASN A 163 9.56 -12.31 -16.71
N PRO A 164 8.66 -12.79 -17.58
CA PRO A 164 7.25 -12.97 -17.23
C PRO A 164 6.97 -14.17 -16.32
N ASP A 165 7.97 -14.97 -15.96
CA ASP A 165 7.87 -16.07 -14.99
C ASP A 165 8.39 -15.67 -13.59
N ALA A 166 8.96 -14.46 -13.44
CA ALA A 166 9.42 -13.98 -12.14
C ALA A 166 8.24 -13.85 -11.15
N LEU A 167 8.40 -14.40 -9.95
CA LEU A 167 7.33 -14.42 -8.95
C LEU A 167 7.33 -13.14 -8.10
N PHE A 168 6.14 -12.57 -7.91
CA PHE A 168 5.90 -11.41 -7.07
C PHE A 168 4.84 -11.78 -6.04
N ASN A 169 5.20 -11.87 -4.77
CA ASN A 169 4.28 -12.23 -3.70
C ASN A 169 3.68 -10.99 -3.03
N PHE A 170 2.37 -10.98 -2.88
CA PHE A 170 1.60 -9.93 -2.25
C PHE A 170 0.86 -10.48 -1.04
N VAL A 171 0.85 -9.69 0.03
CA VAL A 171 0.28 -10.04 1.33
C VAL A 171 -0.71 -8.95 1.75
N TYR A 172 -1.76 -9.32 2.46
CA TYR A 172 -2.64 -8.33 3.08
C TYR A 172 -1.90 -7.64 4.22
N ASN A 173 -2.16 -6.35 4.38
CA ASN A 173 -1.57 -5.51 5.42
C ASN A 173 -2.64 -4.60 6.01
N THR A 174 -2.65 -4.44 7.33
CA THR A 174 -3.46 -3.45 8.03
C THR A 174 -2.62 -2.69 9.05
N ASP A 175 -2.95 -1.43 9.32
CA ASP A 175 -2.24 -0.68 10.35
C ASP A 175 -2.39 -1.40 11.72
N PRO A 176 -1.29 -1.54 12.51
CA PRO A 176 -1.37 -2.08 13.85
C PRO A 176 -2.18 -1.16 14.76
N VAL A 177 -2.75 -1.70 15.83
CA VAL A 177 -3.53 -0.92 16.80
C VAL A 177 -3.03 -1.20 18.21
N ILE A 178 -2.56 -0.15 18.90
CA ILE A 178 -2.24 -0.21 20.34
C ILE A 178 -3.54 0.01 21.12
N GLN A 179 -3.95 -0.97 21.95
CA GLN A 179 -5.07 -0.78 22.86
C GLN A 179 -4.64 -0.28 24.24
N GLN A 180 -3.46 -0.69 24.71
CA GLN A 180 -2.99 -0.34 26.04
C GLN A 180 -1.46 -0.42 26.16
N CYS A 181 -0.88 0.46 26.98
CA CYS A 181 0.46 0.29 27.54
C CYS A 181 0.37 -0.25 28.98
N ASN A 182 1.11 -1.31 29.29
CA ASN A 182 1.15 -1.96 30.60
C ASN A 182 2.11 -1.25 31.58
N VAL A 183 3.05 -0.46 31.05
CA VAL A 183 4.00 0.32 31.84
C VAL A 183 3.30 1.58 32.35
N THR A 184 3.12 1.67 33.66
CA THR A 184 2.45 2.81 34.31
C THR A 184 3.38 3.62 35.20
N THR A 185 4.57 3.10 35.50
CA THR A 185 5.56 3.76 36.35
C THR A 185 6.98 3.49 35.85
N LEU A 186 7.85 4.48 35.97
CA LEU A 186 9.29 4.39 35.71
C LEU A 186 10.05 5.12 36.82
N ASN A 187 11.35 4.88 36.94
CA ASN A 187 12.22 5.65 37.84
C ASN A 187 12.85 6.83 37.09
N GLU A 188 13.03 7.96 37.77
CA GLU A 188 13.87 9.05 37.23
C GLU A 188 15.32 8.59 37.03
N ASP A 189 16.07 9.32 36.19
CA ASP A 189 17.50 9.10 35.91
C ASP A 189 17.88 7.71 35.35
N GLN A 190 16.89 6.87 35.06
CA GLN A 190 17.07 5.53 34.52
C GLN A 190 16.46 5.40 33.12
N GLN A 191 17.23 4.87 32.18
CA GLN A 191 16.72 4.49 30.88
C GLN A 191 15.77 3.30 31.00
N TYR A 192 14.64 3.35 30.31
CA TYR A 192 13.72 2.23 30.14
C TYR A 192 13.54 1.93 28.66
N GLU A 193 13.75 0.66 28.30
CA GLU A 193 13.55 0.14 26.95
C GLU A 193 12.16 -0.49 26.84
N PHE A 194 11.35 -0.01 25.90
CA PHE A 194 10.04 -0.57 25.62
C PHE A 194 10.12 -1.71 24.60
N THR A 195 9.38 -2.77 24.88
CA THR A 195 9.25 -3.96 24.06
C THR A 195 7.79 -4.22 23.73
N LEU A 196 7.50 -5.09 22.76
CA LEU A 196 6.12 -5.44 22.43
C LEU A 196 5.35 -6.06 23.61
N SER A 197 6.02 -6.68 24.58
CA SER A 197 5.37 -7.21 25.79
C SER A 197 4.82 -6.13 26.73
N ASP A 198 5.26 -4.88 26.56
CA ASP A 198 4.76 -3.75 27.33
C ASP A 198 3.41 -3.23 26.82
N PHE A 199 2.88 -3.82 25.74
CA PHE A 199 1.63 -3.37 25.10
C PHE A 199 0.62 -4.49 24.97
N GLN A 200 -0.66 -4.11 25.01
CA GLN A 200 -1.73 -4.87 24.36
C GLN A 200 -2.00 -4.23 23.01
N TYR A 201 -1.86 -5.01 21.95
CA TYR A 201 -2.04 -4.56 20.58
C TYR A 201 -2.75 -5.64 19.74
N SER A 202 -3.31 -5.22 18.60
CA SER A 202 -3.81 -6.12 17.55
C SER A 202 -3.21 -5.71 16.22
N ASP A 203 -2.90 -6.72 15.40
CA ASP A 203 -2.40 -6.55 14.05
C ASP A 203 -2.92 -7.74 13.24
N GLU A 204 -3.97 -7.51 12.46
CA GLU A 204 -4.82 -8.57 11.88
C GLU A 204 -4.60 -8.67 10.37
N ASP A 205 -3.36 -8.97 9.99
CA ASP A 205 -2.96 -9.16 8.60
C ASP A 205 -2.10 -10.42 8.37
N ASP A 206 -1.47 -10.50 7.20
CA ASP A 206 -0.66 -11.66 6.79
C ASP A 206 0.83 -11.52 7.19
N ILE A 207 1.23 -10.41 7.80
CA ILE A 207 2.62 -10.11 8.15
C ILE A 207 2.90 -10.58 9.58
N SER A 208 4.10 -11.11 9.80
CA SER A 208 4.49 -11.60 11.12
C SER A 208 4.72 -10.42 12.07
N ASN A 209 4.08 -10.46 13.24
CA ASN A 209 4.31 -9.51 14.34
C ASN A 209 5.77 -9.44 14.82
N THR A 210 6.64 -10.35 14.39
CA THR A 210 8.10 -10.24 14.59
C THR A 210 8.72 -9.04 13.86
N ASN A 211 8.03 -8.49 12.86
CA ASN A 211 8.44 -7.30 12.12
C ASN A 211 8.00 -6.00 12.82
N LEU A 212 7.14 -6.07 13.85
CA LEU A 212 6.69 -4.89 14.58
C LEU A 212 7.83 -4.22 15.35
N ALA A 213 7.94 -2.90 15.16
CA ALA A 213 8.85 -2.03 15.87
C ALA A 213 8.10 -1.02 16.75
N VAL A 214 8.61 -0.78 17.95
CA VAL A 214 8.11 0.29 18.84
C VAL A 214 8.74 1.61 18.42
N ILE A 215 7.90 2.58 18.09
CA ILE A 215 8.30 3.96 17.82
C ILE A 215 7.83 4.84 18.97
N ILE A 216 8.73 5.69 19.46
CA ILE A 216 8.43 6.64 20.53
C ILE A 216 8.68 8.05 20.01
N ASP A 217 7.68 8.91 20.10
CA ASP A 217 7.84 10.31 19.75
C ASP A 217 8.52 11.09 20.89
N PRO A 218 9.37 12.08 20.56
CA PRO A 218 9.89 13.02 21.55
C PRO A 218 8.76 13.72 22.30
N GLY A 219 8.97 13.97 23.59
CA GLY A 219 7.99 14.65 24.44
C GLY A 219 8.66 15.43 25.56
N ASN A 220 7.84 15.86 26.52
CA ASN A 220 8.30 16.68 27.64
C ASN A 220 8.84 15.81 28.78
N ASN A 221 9.93 16.27 29.40
CA ASN A 221 10.53 15.64 30.58
C ASN A 221 11.10 14.24 30.36
N TYR A 222 11.35 13.83 29.12
CA TYR A 222 12.12 12.65 28.76
C TYR A 222 12.85 12.83 27.43
N SER A 223 13.93 12.09 27.21
CA SER A 223 14.62 11.97 25.92
C SER A 223 14.43 10.58 25.33
N VAL A 224 14.34 10.47 24.01
CA VAL A 224 14.14 9.19 23.29
C VAL A 224 15.45 8.74 22.65
N THR A 225 15.76 7.45 22.71
CA THR A 225 16.82 6.80 21.93
C THR A 225 16.36 5.42 21.48
N GLY A 226 16.05 5.27 20.19
CA GLY A 226 15.44 4.04 19.66
C GLY A 226 14.06 3.80 20.28
N ASN A 227 13.86 2.60 20.82
CA ASN A 227 12.68 2.17 21.57
C ASN A 227 12.79 2.46 23.09
N SER A 228 13.73 3.31 23.50
CA SER A 228 13.95 3.63 24.92
C SER A 228 13.67 5.09 25.23
N ILE A 229 13.25 5.35 26.47
CA ILE A 229 13.21 6.71 27.03
C ILE A 229 14.10 6.81 28.26
N THR A 230 14.61 8.01 28.50
CA THR A 230 15.26 8.38 29.77
C THR A 230 14.55 9.62 30.30
N PRO A 231 13.88 9.56 31.46
CA PRO A 231 13.30 10.74 32.10
C PRO A 231 14.37 11.82 32.34
N THR A 232 13.96 13.08 32.32
CA THR A 232 14.86 14.20 32.63
C THR A 232 15.39 14.05 34.06
N SER A 233 16.67 14.36 34.25
CA SER A 233 17.30 14.20 35.55
C SER A 233 16.56 14.97 36.64
N ASN A 234 16.39 14.35 37.81
CA ASN A 234 15.67 14.90 38.96
C ASN A 234 14.20 15.29 38.68
N TYR A 235 13.60 14.80 37.58
CA TYR A 235 12.18 14.98 37.30
C TYR A 235 11.37 13.80 37.83
N SER A 236 10.45 14.09 38.75
CA SER A 236 9.40 13.18 39.18
C SER A 236 8.02 13.77 38.93
N GLY A 237 7.07 12.89 38.59
CA GLY A 237 5.72 13.27 38.21
C GLY A 237 5.24 12.59 36.93
N SER A 238 4.03 12.93 36.50
CA SER A 238 3.45 12.34 35.30
C SER A 238 4.13 12.85 34.03
N ILE A 239 4.39 11.94 33.10
CA ILE A 239 4.75 12.21 31.72
C ILE A 239 3.71 11.55 30.80
N GLN A 240 3.51 12.13 29.62
CA GLN A 240 2.72 11.54 28.56
C GLN A 240 3.66 11.11 27.45
N VAL A 241 3.69 9.80 27.16
CA VAL A 241 4.56 9.22 26.13
C VAL A 241 3.72 8.80 24.94
N ALA A 242 4.08 9.30 23.77
CA ALA A 242 3.42 9.01 22.51
C ALA A 242 4.10 7.82 21.81
N PHE A 243 3.34 6.74 21.62
CA PHE A 243 3.80 5.49 20.99
C PHE A 243 3.14 5.27 19.64
N ARG A 244 3.86 4.60 18.75
CA ARG A 244 3.32 3.90 17.58
C ARG A 244 3.95 2.51 17.47
N LEU A 245 3.22 1.57 16.88
CA LEU A 245 3.78 0.32 16.37
C LEU A 245 3.87 0.39 14.86
N ASP A 246 4.97 -0.06 14.28
CA ASP A 246 5.19 -0.07 12.83
C ASP A 246 5.55 -1.48 12.37
N ASP A 247 4.80 -2.03 11.42
CA ASP A 247 4.95 -3.40 10.89
C ASP A 247 5.96 -3.50 9.73
N GLY A 248 6.55 -2.38 9.31
CA GLY A 248 7.43 -2.25 8.15
C GLY A 248 6.75 -1.81 6.85
N PHE A 249 5.42 -1.71 6.82
CA PHE A 249 4.59 -1.18 5.74
C PHE A 249 3.69 -0.02 6.20
N SER A 250 3.19 -0.09 7.43
CA SER A 250 2.32 0.89 8.07
C SER A 250 2.66 1.10 9.54
N SER A 251 2.27 2.28 10.03
CA SER A 251 2.37 2.67 11.43
C SER A 251 0.97 2.82 12.01
N SER A 252 0.79 2.40 13.27
CA SER A 252 -0.41 2.67 14.04
C SER A 252 -0.67 4.18 14.17
N THR A 253 -1.91 4.55 14.50
CA THR A 253 -2.18 5.87 15.06
C THR A 253 -1.38 6.09 16.34
N VAL A 254 -1.09 7.35 16.68
CA VAL A 254 -0.40 7.68 17.94
C VAL A 254 -1.27 7.30 19.14
N PHE A 255 -0.69 6.48 20.02
CA PHE A 255 -1.25 6.13 21.32
C PHE A 255 -0.51 6.88 22.44
N ASN A 256 -1.21 7.68 23.22
CA ASN A 256 -0.62 8.41 24.34
C ASN A 256 -0.83 7.62 25.64
N ALA A 257 0.27 7.28 26.32
CA ALA A 257 0.24 6.64 27.63
C ALA A 257 0.66 7.63 28.73
N ASP A 258 -0.08 7.65 29.83
CA ASP A 258 0.31 8.38 31.03
C ASP A 258 1.19 7.48 31.92
N ILE A 259 2.43 7.91 32.15
CA ILE A 259 3.41 7.18 32.96
C ILE A 259 3.85 8.06 34.12
N ASN A 260 3.86 7.51 35.33
CA ASN A 260 4.33 8.23 36.51
C ASN A 260 5.83 7.97 36.76
N VAL A 261 6.64 9.02 36.69
CA VAL A 261 8.06 8.97 37.03
C VAL A 261 8.21 9.09 38.55
N LEU A 262 8.76 8.04 39.16
CA LEU A 262 9.03 7.92 40.58
C LEU A 262 10.37 8.57 40.90
N SER A 263 10.41 9.29 42.03
CA SER A 263 11.65 9.84 42.55
C SER A 263 12.59 8.73 43.02
N VAL A 264 13.89 8.90 42.80
CA VAL A 264 14.95 8.03 43.29
C VAL A 264 15.84 8.86 44.25
N ASP A 265 16.36 8.23 45.30
CA ASP A 265 17.20 8.94 46.28
C ASP A 265 18.60 9.21 45.68
N ASP A 266 18.89 10.49 45.43
CA ASP A 266 20.15 10.95 44.88
C ASP A 266 21.17 11.33 45.97
N PRO A 267 22.49 11.14 45.73
CA PRO A 267 23.52 11.66 46.62
C PRO A 267 23.41 13.19 46.80
N PRO A 268 23.73 13.74 47.99
CA PRO A 268 23.66 15.18 48.22
C PRO A 268 24.65 15.95 47.34
N GLU A 269 24.15 16.93 46.58
CA GLU A 269 24.96 17.82 45.76
C GLU A 269 25.24 19.17 46.46
N VAL A 270 26.49 19.67 46.34
CA VAL A 270 26.85 21.02 46.77
C VAL A 270 26.63 21.98 45.60
N LYS A 271 25.65 22.88 45.71
CA LYS A 271 25.46 23.98 44.75
C LYS A 271 26.47 25.09 45.05
N ASN A 272 27.36 25.37 44.10
CA ASN A 272 28.28 26.52 44.14
C ASN A 272 27.59 27.82 43.73
#